data_AF-A0A233S9A5-F1
#
_entry.id   AF-A0A233S9A5-F1
#
_cell.length_a   1.000
_cell.length_b   1.000
_cell.length_c   1.000
_cell.angle_alpha   90.00
_cell.angle_beta   90.00
_cell.angle_gamma   90.00
#
_symmetry.space_group_name_H-M   'P 1'
#
loop_
_entity.id
_entity.type
_entity.pdbx_description
1 polymer ?
#
loop_
_entity_poly.entity_id
_entity_poly.type
_entity_poly.pdbx_seq_one_letter_code
_entity_poly.pdbx_strand_id
1 'polypeptide(L)'
;MKTDNVEYTTFTGWVDPPADIQPALTGDLTCDVAVVGGGLGGMSTALRLAERGQDVVLLEAEFCGHGASSRNAGQLAGAPGGDIQLLDLLYRKKMPGMIRLAEHAAHHVEDLIKTHGIDCDYEPTGNCFAAVSRGQMGRVRRVTKILRRAGCQVELGTSEELGIPRGFLGGMREVVGGMMNPGRFTLGVRRALLGSSARVFEQTKVTDVTRDRDRGQVVLTTPQGQVRANKVVLATNAYAGEWDITPPRLSVPIYVIEVETEPIDPARLAALGWTSRSGLVTQHAIMENYRLTSRNTIVFGVRRLERGTTYPLPQKKPDPALVEELAEAFATRFPALSDVAIERAWGGWIAITSSWLPLAGQIEDNVFYSIACNGHGLAQAPYVGTLIADLIVDGERHEDLEGLWMKKPKFPRPMMMGPLGLRTIWAVDRFNDRVNGSRRNARRGAVPVA
;
A
#
# COMPACT_ATOMS: atom_id res chain seq x y z
N MET A 1 -17.90 14.42 -14.69
CA MET A 1 -18.31 14.11 -13.30
C MET A 1 -18.45 15.43 -12.57
N LYS A 2 -19.33 15.50 -11.57
CA LYS A 2 -19.47 16.70 -10.73
C LYS A 2 -18.48 16.65 -9.58
N THR A 3 -17.87 17.79 -9.24
CA THR A 3 -16.87 17.92 -8.15
C THR A 3 -17.21 19.03 -7.16
N ASP A 4 -18.41 19.62 -7.26
CA ASP A 4 -18.79 20.82 -6.52
C ASP A 4 -18.92 20.60 -5.00
N ASN A 5 -19.25 19.37 -4.58
CA ASN A 5 -19.56 19.01 -3.19
C ASN A 5 -18.67 17.89 -2.64
N VAL A 6 -17.42 17.79 -3.11
CA VAL A 6 -16.48 16.75 -2.65
C VAL A 6 -16.09 16.99 -1.19
N GLU A 7 -16.18 15.95 -0.36
CA GLU A 7 -15.64 15.93 0.98
C GLU A 7 -14.13 15.64 0.95
N TYR A 8 -13.31 16.58 1.43
CA TYR A 8 -11.85 16.43 1.52
C TYR A 8 -11.43 16.09 2.96
N THR A 9 -11.06 14.82 3.18
CA THR A 9 -10.63 14.32 4.49
C THR A 9 -9.10 14.21 4.62
N THR A 10 -8.60 14.37 5.85
CA THR A 10 -7.20 14.16 6.24
C THR A 10 -6.87 12.72 6.62
N PHE A 11 -7.88 11.86 6.76
CA PHE A 11 -7.73 10.44 7.12
C PHE A 11 -8.02 9.53 5.91
N THR A 12 -9.09 8.74 5.97
CA THR A 12 -9.54 7.85 4.91
C THR A 12 -11.04 8.02 4.67
N GLY A 13 -11.50 7.77 3.45
CA GLY A 13 -12.93 7.68 3.13
C GLY A 13 -13.56 6.32 3.43
N TRP A 14 -12.80 5.35 3.97
CA TRP A 14 -13.25 3.96 4.16
C TRP A 14 -14.02 3.70 5.47
N VAL A 15 -13.60 4.37 6.56
CA VAL A 15 -14.07 4.20 7.93
C VAL A 15 -13.85 5.49 8.72
N ASP A 16 -14.61 5.67 9.80
CA ASP A 16 -14.37 6.73 10.77
C ASP A 16 -13.14 6.42 11.65
N PRO A 17 -12.51 7.44 12.25
CA PRO A 17 -11.51 7.23 13.29
C PRO A 17 -12.06 6.40 14.47
N PRO A 18 -11.25 5.57 15.12
CA PRO A 18 -11.69 4.81 16.30
C PRO A 18 -12.04 5.76 17.46
N ALA A 19 -13.08 5.43 18.20
CA ALA A 19 -13.49 6.20 19.38
C ALA A 19 -12.64 5.86 20.63
N ASP A 20 -12.02 4.68 20.64
CA ASP A 20 -11.26 4.10 21.75
C ASP A 20 -9.74 4.37 21.62
N ILE A 21 -9.37 5.63 21.40
CA ILE A 21 -7.95 6.03 21.31
C ILE A 21 -7.24 5.69 22.63
N GLN A 22 -6.09 5.01 22.53
CA GLN A 22 -5.29 4.59 23.66
C GLN A 22 -4.53 5.78 24.28
N PRO A 23 -4.26 5.75 25.59
CA PRO A 23 -3.59 6.87 26.26
C PRO A 23 -2.19 7.12 25.70
N ALA A 24 -1.79 8.39 25.71
CA ALA A 24 -0.42 8.78 25.42
C ALA A 24 0.55 8.28 26.49
N LEU A 25 1.80 8.03 26.10
CA LEU A 25 2.87 7.73 27.03
C LEU A 25 3.12 8.92 27.95
N THR A 26 3.11 8.67 29.26
CA THR A 26 3.51 9.63 30.29
C THR A 26 4.59 9.02 31.17
N GLY A 27 5.74 9.67 31.25
CA GLY A 27 6.89 9.20 32.02
C GLY A 27 7.73 8.14 31.30
N ASP A 28 8.68 7.58 32.01
CA ASP A 28 9.68 6.67 31.45
C ASP A 28 9.30 5.20 31.62
N LEU A 29 9.56 4.40 30.59
CA LEU A 29 9.31 2.95 30.59
C LEU A 29 10.52 2.16 30.09
N THR A 30 10.54 0.89 30.47
CA THR A 30 11.45 -0.10 29.90
C THR A 30 10.64 -1.25 29.30
N CYS A 31 11.19 -1.91 28.28
CA CYS A 31 10.64 -3.11 27.69
C CYS A 31 11.72 -3.95 26.98
N ASP A 32 11.38 -5.18 26.58
CA ASP A 32 12.27 -5.99 25.77
C ASP A 32 12.33 -5.49 24.34
N VAL A 33 11.16 -5.25 23.74
CA VAL A 33 11.05 -4.78 22.36
C VAL A 33 10.11 -3.59 22.26
N ALA A 34 10.59 -2.50 21.65
CA ALA A 34 9.73 -1.39 21.29
C ALA A 34 9.47 -1.35 19.77
N VAL A 35 8.24 -1.06 19.37
CA VAL A 35 7.83 -0.92 17.98
C VAL A 35 7.38 0.51 17.74
N VAL A 36 7.97 1.17 16.73
CA VAL A 36 7.64 2.55 16.36
C VAL A 36 6.81 2.56 15.09
N GLY A 37 5.59 3.07 15.18
CA GLY A 37 4.60 3.17 14.10
C GLY A 37 3.50 2.11 14.18
N GLY A 38 2.27 2.54 14.43
CA GLY A 38 1.05 1.74 14.49
C GLY A 38 0.40 1.47 13.13
N GLY A 39 1.17 1.39 12.05
CA GLY A 39 0.69 0.86 10.77
C GLY A 39 0.59 -0.68 10.79
N LEU A 40 0.04 -1.30 9.73
CA LEU A 40 -0.10 -2.77 9.63
C LEU A 40 1.19 -3.54 9.93
N GLY A 41 2.34 -3.06 9.46
CA GLY A 41 3.63 -3.70 9.74
C GLY A 41 4.01 -3.64 11.22
N GLY A 42 3.88 -2.48 11.87
CA GLY A 42 4.20 -2.34 13.29
C GLY A 42 3.19 -3.05 14.19
N MET A 43 1.89 -2.95 13.88
CA MET A 43 0.86 -3.69 14.62
C MET A 43 1.05 -5.20 14.53
N SER A 44 1.34 -5.74 13.34
CA SER A 44 1.56 -7.19 13.19
C SER A 44 2.86 -7.64 13.85
N THR A 45 3.90 -6.81 13.82
CA THR A 45 5.15 -7.06 14.56
C THR A 45 4.86 -7.13 16.07
N ALA A 46 4.17 -6.13 16.62
CA ALA A 46 3.87 -6.07 18.06
C ALA A 46 2.94 -7.20 18.50
N LEU A 47 1.90 -7.49 17.72
CA LEU A 47 0.99 -8.60 17.97
C LEU A 47 1.75 -9.93 18.00
N ARG A 48 2.58 -10.20 16.98
CA ARG A 48 3.39 -11.41 16.91
C ARG A 48 4.36 -11.53 18.09
N LEU A 49 5.06 -10.45 18.45
CA LEU A 49 5.97 -10.45 19.60
C LEU A 49 5.23 -10.74 20.92
N ALA A 50 4.03 -10.19 21.10
CA ALA A 50 3.18 -10.44 22.26
C ALA A 50 2.70 -11.90 22.32
N GLU A 51 2.29 -12.49 21.20
CA GLU A 51 1.95 -13.92 21.09
C GLU A 51 3.14 -14.84 21.44
N ARG A 52 4.37 -14.36 21.18
CA ARG A 52 5.62 -15.03 21.55
C ARG A 52 6.11 -14.67 22.96
N GLY A 53 5.26 -14.04 23.78
CA GLY A 53 5.51 -13.78 25.21
C GLY A 53 6.52 -12.68 25.51
N GLN A 54 6.84 -11.79 24.56
CA GLN A 54 7.75 -10.68 24.78
C GLN A 54 7.06 -9.51 25.50
N ASP A 55 7.81 -8.73 26.29
CA ASP A 55 7.35 -7.43 26.78
C ASP A 55 7.49 -6.37 25.67
N VAL A 56 6.34 -5.98 25.11
CA VAL A 56 6.26 -5.13 23.92
C VAL A 56 5.63 -3.79 24.25
N VAL A 57 6.27 -2.71 23.79
CA VAL A 57 5.69 -1.36 23.77
C VAL A 57 5.54 -0.90 22.32
N LEU A 58 4.34 -0.53 21.88
CA LEU A 58 4.10 0.11 20.59
C LEU A 58 3.83 1.60 20.79
N LEU A 59 4.53 2.45 20.05
CA LEU A 59 4.34 3.91 20.04
C LEU A 59 3.82 4.37 18.68
N GLU A 60 2.68 5.04 18.67
CA GLU A 60 2.05 5.62 17.47
C GLU A 60 1.78 7.11 17.69
N ALA A 61 2.15 7.94 16.71
CA ALA A 61 2.03 9.39 16.80
C ALA A 61 0.57 9.87 16.79
N GLU A 62 -0.32 9.14 16.11
CA GLU A 62 -1.74 9.43 15.99
C GLU A 62 -2.54 8.29 16.66
N PHE A 63 -3.30 7.50 15.91
CA PHE A 63 -3.86 6.23 16.37
C PHE A 63 -3.43 5.10 15.45
N CYS A 64 -3.42 3.87 15.96
CA CYS A 64 -3.05 2.69 15.22
C CYS A 64 -3.93 2.55 13.97
N GLY A 65 -3.33 2.54 12.80
CA GLY A 65 -4.00 2.52 11.51
C GLY A 65 -4.24 3.87 10.84
N HIS A 66 -3.87 5.00 11.46
CA HIS A 66 -4.09 6.34 10.89
C HIS A 66 -3.39 6.58 9.53
N GLY A 67 -2.20 6.01 9.34
CA GLY A 67 -1.34 6.22 8.17
C GLY A 67 -1.81 5.51 6.88
N ALA A 68 -0.86 5.18 6.00
CA ALA A 68 -1.14 4.56 4.70
C ALA A 68 -1.93 3.23 4.77
N SER A 69 -1.89 2.55 5.92
CA SER A 69 -2.57 1.27 6.16
C SER A 69 -4.08 1.32 5.95
N SER A 70 -4.75 2.40 6.39
CA SER A 70 -6.20 2.54 6.20
C SER A 70 -6.57 3.31 4.92
N ARG A 71 -5.61 3.98 4.27
CA ARG A 71 -5.88 4.95 3.19
C ARG A 71 -5.75 4.39 1.78
N ASN A 72 -5.22 3.18 1.61
CA ASN A 72 -4.96 2.61 0.30
C ASN A 72 -6.25 2.18 -0.43
N ALA A 73 -6.11 1.72 -1.67
CA ALA A 73 -7.22 1.25 -2.51
C ALA A 73 -7.82 -0.09 -2.06
N GLY A 74 -7.25 -0.80 -1.08
CA GLY A 74 -7.76 -2.09 -0.59
C GLY A 74 -7.59 -3.25 -1.57
N GLN A 75 -6.57 -3.19 -2.43
CA GLN A 75 -6.16 -4.26 -3.35
C GLN A 75 -5.08 -5.12 -2.68
N LEU A 76 -5.44 -6.35 -2.29
CA LEU A 76 -4.50 -7.34 -1.78
C LEU A 76 -3.90 -8.07 -2.99
N ALA A 77 -2.64 -7.79 -3.32
CA ALA A 77 -1.97 -8.36 -4.50
C ALA A 77 -1.04 -9.52 -4.13
N GLY A 78 -1.08 -10.58 -4.94
CA GLY A 78 -0.22 -11.77 -4.82
C GLY A 78 1.07 -11.72 -5.64
N ALA A 79 1.41 -10.59 -6.26
CA ALA A 79 2.66 -10.42 -6.98
C ALA A 79 3.46 -9.18 -6.52
N PRO A 80 4.76 -9.09 -6.88
CA PRO A 80 5.58 -7.95 -6.57
C PRO A 80 5.07 -6.67 -7.19
N GLY A 81 5.14 -5.58 -6.43
CA GLY A 81 4.88 -4.26 -6.95
C GLY A 81 5.94 -3.70 -7.88
N GLY A 82 5.61 -2.61 -8.56
CA GLY A 82 6.52 -1.87 -9.43
C GLY A 82 6.48 -2.35 -10.89
N ASP A 83 7.47 -1.94 -11.68
CA ASP A 83 7.54 -2.33 -13.11
C ASP A 83 8.17 -3.72 -13.26
N ILE A 84 7.32 -4.73 -13.47
CA ILE A 84 7.74 -6.13 -13.63
C ILE A 84 8.79 -6.31 -14.74
N GLN A 85 8.75 -5.52 -15.82
CA GLN A 85 9.78 -5.64 -16.87
C GLN A 85 11.14 -5.11 -16.39
N LEU A 86 11.14 -4.03 -15.59
CA LEU A 86 12.35 -3.50 -14.99
C LEU A 86 12.91 -4.46 -13.93
N LEU A 87 12.04 -5.04 -13.11
CA LEU A 87 12.42 -6.05 -12.13
C LEU A 87 13.00 -7.30 -12.80
N ASP A 88 12.40 -7.77 -13.90
CA ASP A 88 12.97 -8.89 -14.65
C ASP A 88 14.33 -8.54 -15.26
N LEU A 89 14.49 -7.33 -15.78
CA LEU A 89 15.75 -6.87 -16.34
C LEU A 89 16.87 -6.82 -15.29
N LEU A 90 16.58 -6.29 -14.10
CA LEU A 90 17.58 -6.07 -13.04
C LEU A 90 17.79 -7.28 -12.15
N TYR A 91 16.74 -8.06 -11.91
CA TYR A 91 16.66 -9.07 -10.85
C TYR A 91 16.07 -10.40 -11.33
N ARG A 92 16.17 -10.73 -12.62
CA ARG A 92 15.65 -11.97 -13.23
C ARG A 92 15.75 -13.22 -12.36
N LYS A 93 16.94 -13.48 -11.78
CA LYS A 93 17.22 -14.68 -10.97
C LYS A 93 16.50 -14.68 -9.61
N LYS A 94 16.15 -13.51 -9.08
CA LYS A 94 15.42 -13.33 -7.82
C LYS A 94 13.92 -13.34 -7.99
N MET A 95 13.41 -13.18 -9.23
CA MET A 95 11.98 -13.11 -9.52
C MET A 95 11.16 -14.24 -8.88
N PRO A 96 11.56 -15.53 -8.92
CA PRO A 96 10.79 -16.59 -8.28
C PRO A 96 10.62 -16.40 -6.76
N GLY A 97 11.69 -15.99 -6.06
CA GLY A 97 11.61 -15.70 -4.63
C GLY A 97 10.75 -14.47 -4.33
N MET A 98 10.76 -13.47 -5.21
CA MET A 98 9.89 -12.30 -5.09
C MET A 98 8.40 -12.64 -5.29
N ILE A 99 8.08 -13.51 -6.26
CA ILE A 99 6.72 -14.03 -6.45
C ILE A 99 6.28 -14.77 -5.18
N ARG A 100 7.09 -15.74 -4.73
CA ARG A 100 6.76 -16.55 -3.56
C ARG A 100 6.51 -15.70 -2.31
N LEU A 101 7.38 -14.72 -2.04
CA LEU A 101 7.19 -13.76 -0.95
C LEU A 101 5.84 -13.02 -1.06
N ALA A 102 5.46 -12.56 -2.26
CA ALA A 102 4.23 -11.83 -2.47
C ALA A 102 2.98 -12.71 -2.28
N GLU A 103 3.02 -13.95 -2.77
CA GLU A 103 1.94 -14.93 -2.58
C GLU A 103 1.81 -15.31 -1.08
N HIS A 104 2.93 -15.62 -0.41
CA HIS A 104 2.94 -15.89 1.03
C HIS A 104 2.42 -14.69 1.84
N ALA A 105 2.77 -13.47 1.45
CA ALA A 105 2.28 -12.26 2.12
C ALA A 105 0.76 -12.08 1.97
N ALA A 106 0.21 -12.39 0.80
CA ALA A 106 -1.23 -12.34 0.57
C ALA A 106 -1.96 -13.40 1.41
N HIS A 107 -1.49 -14.65 1.40
CA HIS A 107 -2.06 -15.72 2.22
C HIS A 107 -1.95 -15.44 3.71
N HIS A 108 -0.85 -14.84 4.17
CA HIS A 108 -0.70 -14.41 5.55
C HIS A 108 -1.80 -13.42 5.97
N VAL A 109 -2.18 -12.48 5.09
CA VAL A 109 -3.30 -11.56 5.37
C VAL A 109 -4.64 -12.30 5.39
N GLU A 110 -4.87 -13.23 4.46
CA GLU A 110 -6.08 -14.06 4.46
C GLU A 110 -6.22 -14.87 5.76
N ASP A 111 -5.12 -15.42 6.25
CA ASP A 111 -5.07 -16.17 7.50
C ASP A 111 -5.25 -15.27 8.72
N LEU A 112 -4.70 -14.05 8.69
CA LEU A 112 -4.92 -13.05 9.74
C LEU A 112 -6.41 -12.65 9.82
N ILE A 113 -7.07 -12.47 8.68
CA ILE A 113 -8.51 -12.19 8.58
C ILE A 113 -9.32 -13.30 9.24
N LYS A 114 -9.02 -14.57 8.90
CA LYS A 114 -9.71 -15.74 9.46
C LYS A 114 -9.46 -15.89 10.96
N THR A 115 -8.20 -15.83 11.38
CA THR A 115 -7.76 -16.09 12.76
C THR A 115 -8.38 -15.12 13.76
N HIS A 116 -8.48 -13.83 13.39
CA HIS A 116 -9.02 -12.80 14.28
C HIS A 116 -10.46 -12.38 13.95
N GLY A 117 -11.15 -13.10 13.06
CA GLY A 117 -12.53 -12.82 12.67
C GLY A 117 -12.72 -11.36 12.21
N ILE A 118 -11.87 -10.91 11.28
CA ILE A 118 -11.88 -9.53 10.81
C ILE A 118 -12.93 -9.37 9.70
N ASP A 119 -13.99 -8.64 9.99
CA ASP A 119 -15.01 -8.28 9.00
C ASP A 119 -14.55 -7.05 8.19
N CYS A 120 -13.90 -7.30 7.06
CA CYS A 120 -13.36 -6.28 6.18
C CYS A 120 -13.88 -6.36 4.73
N ASP A 121 -15.02 -7.01 4.51
CA ASP A 121 -15.58 -7.22 3.16
C ASP A 121 -14.56 -7.87 2.20
N TYR A 122 -13.81 -8.88 2.66
CA TYR A 122 -12.80 -9.53 1.81
C TYR A 122 -13.45 -10.39 0.73
N GLU A 123 -13.08 -10.13 -0.52
CA GLU A 123 -13.48 -10.89 -1.70
C GLU A 123 -12.20 -11.36 -2.45
N PRO A 124 -11.92 -12.69 -2.53
CA PRO A 124 -10.72 -13.23 -3.17
C PRO A 124 -10.86 -13.25 -4.70
N THR A 125 -11.00 -12.07 -5.29
CA THR A 125 -11.26 -11.87 -6.73
C THR A 125 -10.00 -11.79 -7.58
N GLY A 126 -8.81 -11.85 -6.96
CA GLY A 126 -7.56 -11.45 -7.60
C GLY A 126 -7.54 -9.97 -8.02
N ASN A 127 -6.49 -9.58 -8.75
CA ASN A 127 -6.31 -8.21 -9.27
C ASN A 127 -6.00 -8.21 -10.76
N CYS A 128 -6.65 -7.32 -11.50
CA CYS A 128 -6.56 -7.23 -12.95
C CYS A 128 -5.67 -6.07 -13.40
N PHE A 129 -4.59 -6.39 -14.09
CA PHE A 129 -3.74 -5.43 -14.78
C PHE A 129 -4.31 -5.19 -16.18
N ALA A 130 -5.15 -4.16 -16.28
CA ALA A 130 -6.02 -3.93 -17.42
C ALA A 130 -5.38 -3.03 -18.49
N ALA A 131 -5.56 -3.40 -19.75
CA ALA A 131 -5.06 -2.68 -20.90
C ALA A 131 -6.14 -1.77 -21.50
N VAL A 132 -5.79 -0.50 -21.68
CA VAL A 132 -6.70 0.54 -22.19
C VAL A 132 -6.47 0.79 -23.69
N SER A 133 -5.35 0.27 -24.21
CA SER A 133 -4.91 0.42 -25.59
C SER A 133 -4.18 -0.84 -26.06
N ARG A 134 -4.02 -0.99 -27.39
CA ARG A 134 -3.31 -2.13 -27.98
C ARG A 134 -1.84 -2.20 -27.54
N GLY A 135 -1.20 -1.04 -27.39
CA GLY A 135 0.18 -0.94 -26.90
C GLY A 135 0.32 -1.48 -25.47
N GLN A 136 -0.63 -1.10 -24.59
CA GLN A 136 -0.70 -1.66 -23.24
C GLN A 136 -1.02 -3.15 -23.24
N MET A 137 -1.89 -3.65 -24.13
CA MET A 137 -2.15 -5.09 -24.23
C MET A 137 -0.88 -5.86 -24.65
N GLY A 138 -0.05 -5.27 -25.51
CA GLY A 138 1.28 -5.81 -25.82
C GLY A 138 2.20 -5.87 -24.58
N ARG A 139 2.16 -4.85 -23.70
CA ARG A 139 2.87 -4.85 -22.42
C ARG A 139 2.34 -5.93 -21.48
N VAL A 140 1.02 -6.03 -21.30
CA VAL A 140 0.36 -7.07 -20.50
C VAL A 140 0.87 -8.44 -20.92
N ARG A 141 0.82 -8.79 -22.21
CA ARG A 141 1.29 -10.10 -22.71
C ARG A 141 2.75 -10.40 -22.36
N ARG A 142 3.64 -9.40 -22.42
CA ARG A 142 5.04 -9.55 -22.02
C ARG A 142 5.18 -9.78 -20.51
N VAL A 143 4.47 -8.99 -19.71
CA VAL A 143 4.47 -9.11 -18.24
C VAL A 143 3.92 -10.47 -17.82
N THR A 144 2.80 -10.93 -18.40
CA THR A 144 2.24 -12.26 -18.16
C THR A 144 3.27 -13.36 -18.41
N LYS A 145 4.05 -13.29 -19.50
CA LYS A 145 5.10 -14.28 -19.80
C LYS A 145 6.22 -14.26 -18.74
N ILE A 146 6.59 -13.08 -18.25
CA ILE A 146 7.59 -12.94 -17.18
C ILE A 146 7.06 -13.56 -15.89
N LEU A 147 5.86 -13.20 -15.47
CA LEU A 147 5.22 -13.68 -14.24
C LEU A 147 5.04 -15.20 -14.25
N ARG A 148 4.50 -15.77 -15.34
CA ARG A 148 4.37 -17.23 -15.47
C ARG A 148 5.70 -17.95 -15.38
N ARG A 149 6.75 -17.43 -16.03
CA ARG A 149 8.10 -18.00 -15.95
C ARG A 149 8.66 -17.92 -14.53
N ALA A 150 8.32 -16.88 -13.78
CA ALA A 150 8.73 -16.72 -12.39
C ALA A 150 7.89 -17.54 -11.40
N GLY A 151 6.86 -18.27 -11.88
CA GLY A 151 6.02 -19.15 -11.06
C GLY A 151 4.68 -18.57 -10.63
N CYS A 152 4.37 -17.32 -10.98
CA CYS A 152 3.13 -16.67 -10.58
C CYS A 152 1.93 -17.19 -11.39
N GLN A 153 0.83 -17.46 -10.69
CA GLN A 153 -0.43 -17.85 -11.31
C GLN A 153 -1.17 -16.63 -11.89
N VAL A 154 -1.17 -16.54 -13.21
CA VAL A 154 -1.81 -15.45 -13.95
C VAL A 154 -2.68 -15.94 -15.10
N GLU A 155 -3.87 -15.36 -15.17
CA GLU A 155 -4.82 -15.55 -16.26
C GLU A 155 -4.69 -14.38 -17.24
N LEU A 156 -4.72 -14.64 -18.54
CA LEU A 156 -4.67 -13.61 -19.58
C LEU A 156 -5.94 -13.74 -20.40
N GLY A 157 -6.66 -12.63 -20.59
CA GLY A 157 -7.92 -12.65 -21.31
C GLY A 157 -8.34 -11.29 -21.84
N THR A 158 -9.41 -11.32 -22.64
CA THR A 158 -10.24 -10.18 -23.02
C THR A 158 -10.98 -9.62 -21.80
N SER A 159 -11.64 -8.48 -21.97
CA SER A 159 -12.44 -7.89 -20.88
C SER A 159 -13.59 -8.81 -20.44
N GLU A 160 -14.23 -9.48 -21.39
CA GLU A 160 -15.31 -10.43 -21.14
C GLU A 160 -14.82 -11.69 -20.39
N GLU A 161 -13.73 -12.32 -20.86
CA GLU A 161 -13.15 -13.51 -20.20
C GLU A 161 -12.71 -13.23 -18.76
N LEU A 162 -12.26 -12.01 -18.48
CA LEU A 162 -11.83 -11.59 -17.14
C LEU A 162 -12.96 -10.96 -16.30
N GLY A 163 -14.15 -10.77 -16.88
CA GLY A 163 -15.28 -10.09 -16.22
C GLY A 163 -15.00 -8.65 -15.80
N ILE A 164 -14.14 -7.93 -16.54
CA ILE A 164 -13.80 -6.52 -16.29
C ILE A 164 -14.55 -5.60 -17.28
N PRO A 165 -14.67 -4.29 -17.00
CA PRO A 165 -15.49 -3.41 -17.83
C PRO A 165 -15.09 -3.42 -19.31
N ARG A 166 -16.09 -3.38 -20.20
CA ARG A 166 -15.89 -3.42 -21.67
C ARG A 166 -15.09 -2.25 -22.24
N GLY A 167 -14.92 -1.17 -21.47
CA GLY A 167 -14.04 -0.05 -21.81
C GLY A 167 -12.55 -0.42 -21.84
N PHE A 168 -12.18 -1.58 -21.30
CA PHE A 168 -10.82 -2.15 -21.38
C PHE A 168 -10.76 -3.21 -22.47
N LEU A 169 -9.60 -3.35 -23.12
CA LEU A 169 -9.41 -4.37 -24.18
C LEU A 169 -9.25 -5.79 -23.61
N GLY A 170 -8.91 -5.90 -22.34
CA GLY A 170 -8.48 -7.12 -21.67
C GLY A 170 -7.37 -6.81 -20.69
N GLY A 171 -6.68 -7.85 -20.23
CA GLY A 171 -5.64 -7.70 -19.22
C GLY A 171 -5.05 -9.03 -18.83
N MET A 172 -4.33 -9.01 -17.71
CA MET A 172 -4.01 -10.22 -16.96
C MET A 172 -4.58 -10.11 -15.55
N ARG A 173 -5.01 -11.22 -14.97
CA ARG A 173 -5.43 -11.33 -13.58
C ARG A 173 -4.41 -12.14 -12.80
N GLU A 174 -3.89 -11.55 -11.74
CA GLU A 174 -3.22 -12.28 -10.66
C GLU A 174 -4.31 -12.95 -9.83
N VAL A 175 -4.23 -14.27 -9.67
CA VAL A 175 -5.30 -15.07 -9.06
C VAL A 175 -5.33 -14.88 -7.54
N VAL A 176 -4.15 -14.79 -6.92
CA VAL A 176 -4.00 -14.68 -5.47
C VAL A 176 -4.37 -13.27 -4.99
N GLY A 177 -5.12 -13.21 -3.90
CA GLY A 177 -5.56 -11.99 -3.26
C GLY A 177 -6.91 -11.49 -3.79
N GLY A 178 -7.18 -10.19 -3.66
CA GLY A 178 -8.45 -9.61 -4.04
C GLY A 178 -8.74 -8.28 -3.38
N MET A 179 -10.00 -8.04 -3.04
CA MET A 179 -10.50 -6.74 -2.60
C MET A 179 -10.97 -6.79 -1.14
N MET A 180 -10.68 -5.76 -0.36
CA MET A 180 -11.23 -5.58 1.00
C MET A 180 -11.43 -4.11 1.33
N ASN A 181 -12.22 -3.77 2.33
CA ASN A 181 -12.17 -2.45 2.96
C ASN A 181 -10.88 -2.36 3.82
N PRO A 182 -9.86 -1.58 3.41
CA PRO A 182 -8.56 -1.56 4.11
C PRO A 182 -8.63 -0.85 5.45
N GLY A 183 -9.57 0.09 5.63
CA GLY A 183 -9.84 0.72 6.92
C GLY A 183 -10.38 -0.29 7.93
N ARG A 184 -11.41 -1.05 7.55
CA ARG A 184 -11.97 -2.12 8.40
C ARG A 184 -10.93 -3.20 8.71
N PHE A 185 -10.14 -3.62 7.71
CA PHE A 185 -9.06 -4.58 7.93
C PHE A 185 -8.06 -4.06 8.96
N THR A 186 -7.58 -2.82 8.79
CA THR A 186 -6.61 -2.20 9.69
C THR A 186 -7.15 -2.05 11.11
N LEU A 187 -8.42 -1.63 11.27
CA LEU A 187 -9.07 -1.56 12.58
C LEU A 187 -9.30 -2.95 13.21
N GLY A 188 -9.53 -3.98 12.40
CA GLY A 188 -9.58 -5.37 12.85
C GLY A 188 -8.24 -5.87 13.40
N VAL A 189 -7.14 -5.54 12.74
CA VAL A 189 -5.78 -5.82 13.24
C VAL A 189 -5.49 -5.03 14.51
N ARG A 190 -5.90 -3.75 14.56
CA ARG A 190 -5.80 -2.93 15.79
C ARG A 190 -6.54 -3.60 16.95
N ARG A 191 -7.77 -4.06 16.74
CA ARG A 191 -8.55 -4.77 17.77
C ARG A 191 -7.83 -6.03 18.26
N ALA A 192 -7.22 -6.81 17.36
CA ALA A 192 -6.43 -7.99 17.74
C ALA A 192 -5.21 -7.60 18.59
N LEU A 193 -4.48 -6.56 18.20
CA LEU A 193 -3.34 -6.03 18.97
C LEU A 193 -3.77 -5.56 20.36
N LEU A 194 -4.85 -4.78 20.48
CA LEU A 194 -5.34 -4.29 21.78
C LEU A 194 -5.87 -5.40 22.68
N GLY A 195 -6.25 -6.55 22.12
CA GLY A 195 -6.59 -7.75 22.88
C GLY A 195 -5.39 -8.59 23.32
N SER A 196 -4.17 -8.21 22.93
CA SER A 196 -2.93 -8.91 23.30
C SER A 196 -2.29 -8.34 24.57
N SER A 197 -1.12 -8.87 24.97
CA SER A 197 -0.33 -8.33 26.08
C SER A 197 0.53 -7.11 25.72
N ALA A 198 0.54 -6.66 24.46
CA ALA A 198 1.32 -5.50 24.04
C ALA A 198 0.80 -4.20 24.69
N ARG A 199 1.70 -3.37 25.20
CA ARG A 199 1.39 -2.04 25.73
C ARG A 199 1.38 -1.04 24.57
N VAL A 200 0.20 -0.52 24.22
CA VAL A 200 0.02 0.39 23.09
C VAL A 200 -0.18 1.82 23.59
N PHE A 201 0.65 2.74 23.11
CA PHE A 201 0.52 4.17 23.36
C PHE A 201 0.28 4.89 22.04
N GLU A 202 -0.93 5.43 21.90
CA GLU A 202 -1.32 6.30 20.79
C GLU A 202 -1.02 7.76 21.17
N GLN A 203 -1.14 8.71 20.25
CA GLN A 203 -0.81 10.13 20.45
C GLN A 203 0.61 10.38 20.98
N THR A 204 1.53 9.49 20.66
CA THR A 204 2.89 9.43 21.20
C THR A 204 3.90 9.46 20.07
N LYS A 205 4.21 10.67 19.59
CA LYS A 205 5.22 10.85 18.54
C LYS A 205 6.64 10.61 19.09
N VAL A 206 7.35 9.63 18.53
CA VAL A 206 8.79 9.48 18.76
C VAL A 206 9.54 10.58 18.02
N THR A 207 10.26 11.41 18.76
CA THR A 207 11.01 12.56 18.22
C THR A 207 12.47 12.23 17.96
N ASP A 208 13.03 11.24 18.65
CA ASP A 208 14.41 10.82 18.48
C ASP A 208 14.61 9.35 18.84
N VAL A 209 15.60 8.71 18.20
CA VAL A 209 15.97 7.30 18.39
C VAL A 209 17.48 7.21 18.49
N THR A 210 17.98 6.98 19.70
CA THR A 210 19.42 6.91 19.99
C THR A 210 19.79 5.59 20.63
N ARG A 211 21.08 5.25 20.57
CA ARG A 211 21.62 4.07 21.25
C ARG A 211 22.36 4.49 22.50
N ASP A 212 22.00 3.86 23.60
CA ASP A 212 22.76 3.89 24.83
C ASP A 212 23.79 2.75 24.78
N ARG A 213 25.00 3.08 24.30
CA ARG A 213 26.08 2.08 24.10
C ARG A 213 26.57 1.48 25.41
N ASP A 214 26.48 2.22 26.51
CA ASP A 214 26.93 1.76 27.83
C ASP A 214 25.97 0.69 28.38
N ARG A 215 24.67 0.82 28.10
CA ARG A 215 23.64 -0.13 28.55
C ARG A 215 23.25 -1.17 27.50
N GLY A 216 23.74 -1.04 26.26
CA GLY A 216 23.35 -1.90 25.14
C GLY A 216 21.88 -1.73 24.71
N GLN A 217 21.24 -0.63 25.07
CA GLN A 217 19.81 -0.37 24.84
C GLN A 217 19.59 0.71 23.78
N VAL A 218 18.36 0.77 23.27
CA VAL A 218 17.88 1.85 22.40
C VAL A 218 16.94 2.73 23.21
N VAL A 219 17.10 4.05 23.08
CA VAL A 219 16.28 5.05 23.75
C VAL A 219 15.40 5.74 22.72
N LEU A 220 14.10 5.67 22.93
CA LEU A 220 13.07 6.37 22.17
C LEU A 220 12.64 7.59 22.97
N THR A 221 12.87 8.79 22.42
CA THR A 221 12.44 10.05 23.06
C THR A 221 11.07 10.44 22.55
N THR A 222 10.18 10.83 23.46
CA THR A 222 8.85 11.37 23.16
C THR A 222 8.65 12.68 23.93
N PRO A 223 7.62 13.50 23.61
CA PRO A 223 7.38 14.77 24.31
C PRO A 223 7.14 14.63 25.82
N GLN A 224 6.65 13.48 26.29
CA GLN A 224 6.19 13.29 27.66
C GLN A 224 6.91 12.14 28.40
N GLY A 225 7.99 11.60 27.83
CA GLY A 225 8.75 10.51 28.44
C GLY A 225 9.68 9.78 27.48
N GLN A 226 10.42 8.80 28.01
CA GLN A 226 11.33 7.95 27.24
C GLN A 226 10.97 6.47 27.36
N VAL A 227 11.21 5.71 26.28
CA VAL A 227 11.19 4.24 26.32
C VAL A 227 12.58 3.71 26.09
N ARG A 228 13.08 2.88 27.01
CA ARG A 228 14.34 2.15 26.86
C ARG A 228 14.05 0.69 26.53
N ALA A 229 14.50 0.25 25.36
CA ALA A 229 14.23 -1.09 24.87
C ALA A 229 15.53 -1.84 24.55
N ASN A 230 15.51 -3.16 24.75
CA ASN A 230 16.65 -4.00 24.35
C ASN A 230 16.75 -4.10 22.82
N LYS A 231 15.60 -4.12 22.12
CA LYS A 231 15.49 -4.07 20.66
C LYS A 231 14.39 -3.10 20.22
N VAL A 232 14.55 -2.51 19.04
CA VAL A 232 13.56 -1.58 18.43
C VAL A 232 13.23 -2.01 17.01
N VAL A 233 11.96 -1.95 16.63
CA VAL A 233 11.48 -2.11 15.25
C VAL A 233 10.92 -0.79 14.73
N LEU A 234 11.55 -0.23 13.70
CA LEU A 234 11.09 0.96 12.99
C LEU A 234 10.17 0.56 11.83
N ALA A 235 8.87 0.73 12.02
CA ALA A 235 7.82 0.37 11.06
C ALA A 235 7.11 1.61 10.47
N THR A 236 7.87 2.68 10.23
CA THR A 236 7.32 4.01 9.91
C THR A 236 7.29 4.36 8.42
N ASN A 237 7.63 3.42 7.52
CA ASN A 237 7.42 3.53 6.09
C ASN A 237 7.88 4.88 5.46
N ALA A 238 6.93 5.74 5.03
CA ALA A 238 7.22 7.04 4.43
C ALA A 238 7.90 8.02 5.39
N TYR A 239 7.73 7.83 6.70
CA TYR A 239 8.27 8.65 7.78
C TYR A 239 9.64 8.15 8.27
N ALA A 240 10.20 7.12 7.64
CA ALA A 240 11.45 6.52 8.07
C ALA A 240 12.65 7.47 8.00
N GLY A 241 12.57 8.60 7.29
CA GLY A 241 13.67 9.57 7.21
C GLY A 241 13.70 10.64 8.31
N GLU A 242 12.89 10.52 9.37
CA GLU A 242 12.85 11.51 10.46
C GLU A 242 14.02 11.41 11.45
N TRP A 243 14.76 10.30 11.50
CA TRP A 243 15.82 10.09 12.50
C TRP A 243 17.19 9.78 11.89
N ASP A 244 18.25 10.32 12.48
CA ASP A 244 19.64 10.15 12.03
C ASP A 244 20.11 8.68 12.05
N ILE A 245 19.51 7.86 12.92
CA ILE A 245 19.83 6.43 12.99
C ILE A 245 19.43 5.68 11.72
N THR A 246 18.47 6.20 10.95
CA THR A 246 17.96 5.54 9.76
C THR A 246 18.91 5.69 8.57
N PRO A 247 19.05 4.65 7.72
CA PRO A 247 19.91 4.75 6.56
C PRO A 247 19.52 5.92 5.62
N PRO A 248 20.48 6.73 5.16
CA PRO A 248 20.18 7.86 4.30
C PRO A 248 19.63 7.37 2.95
N ARG A 249 18.63 8.08 2.41
CA ARG A 249 17.97 7.79 1.12
C ARG A 249 17.25 6.44 1.07
N LEU A 250 16.90 5.91 2.23
CA LEU A 250 16.19 4.64 2.39
C LEU A 250 14.84 4.61 1.64
N SER A 251 14.09 5.71 1.68
CA SER A 251 12.85 5.86 0.93
C SER A 251 12.65 7.27 0.38
N VAL A 252 11.82 7.37 -0.66
CA VAL A 252 11.26 8.61 -1.19
C VAL A 252 9.79 8.67 -0.78
N PRO A 253 9.37 9.64 0.04
CA PRO A 253 7.97 9.81 0.40
C PRO A 253 7.21 10.37 -0.80
N ILE A 254 6.11 9.71 -1.15
CA ILE A 254 5.20 10.10 -2.23
C ILE A 254 3.79 10.23 -1.65
N TYR A 255 3.15 11.36 -1.90
CA TYR A 255 1.76 11.58 -1.59
C TYR A 255 0.90 11.13 -2.78
N VAL A 256 -0.08 10.28 -2.48
CA VAL A 256 -1.06 9.75 -3.43
C VAL A 256 -2.46 9.99 -2.89
N ILE A 257 -3.43 10.10 -3.79
CA ILE A 257 -4.83 10.33 -3.44
C ILE A 257 -5.72 9.25 -4.05
N GLU A 258 -6.83 9.01 -3.38
CA GLU A 258 -7.95 8.21 -3.84
C GLU A 258 -9.22 9.08 -3.75
N VAL A 259 -10.17 8.80 -4.63
CA VAL A 259 -11.50 9.41 -4.63
C VAL A 259 -12.56 8.32 -4.69
N GLU A 260 -13.72 8.61 -4.13
CA GLU A 260 -14.89 7.73 -4.16
C GLU A 260 -16.07 8.47 -4.80
N THR A 261 -16.78 7.78 -5.69
CA THR A 261 -18.03 8.29 -6.27
C THR A 261 -19.16 8.30 -5.24
N GLU A 262 -20.22 9.07 -5.51
CA GLU A 262 -21.53 8.79 -4.90
C GLU A 262 -22.00 7.35 -5.24
N PRO A 263 -22.94 6.77 -4.46
CA PRO A 263 -23.53 5.48 -4.79
C PRO A 263 -24.15 5.47 -6.19
N ILE A 264 -23.81 4.44 -6.96
CA ILE A 264 -24.24 4.27 -8.35
C ILE A 264 -25.37 3.25 -8.39
N ASP A 265 -26.39 3.53 -9.20
CA ASP A 265 -27.48 2.60 -9.45
C ASP A 265 -26.94 1.21 -9.87
N PRO A 266 -27.36 0.11 -9.20
CA PRO A 266 -26.86 -1.23 -9.50
C PRO A 266 -27.03 -1.67 -10.95
N ALA A 267 -28.09 -1.24 -11.64
CA ALA A 267 -28.29 -1.56 -13.05
C ALA A 267 -27.27 -0.86 -13.96
N ARG A 268 -26.87 0.38 -13.62
CA ARG A 268 -25.80 1.09 -14.33
C ARG A 268 -24.45 0.41 -14.11
N LEU A 269 -24.17 -0.08 -12.91
CA LEU A 269 -22.96 -0.85 -12.61
C LEU A 269 -22.95 -2.19 -13.36
N ALA A 270 -24.07 -2.91 -13.37
CA ALA A 270 -24.21 -4.17 -14.12
C ALA A 270 -23.96 -3.95 -15.62
N ALA A 271 -24.45 -2.85 -16.18
CA ALA A 271 -24.24 -2.49 -17.59
C ALA A 271 -22.76 -2.25 -17.97
N LEU A 272 -21.87 -2.00 -17.00
CA LEU A 272 -20.43 -1.91 -17.26
C LEU A 272 -19.82 -3.27 -17.64
N GLY A 273 -20.45 -4.37 -17.23
CA GLY A 273 -19.92 -5.72 -17.38
C GLY A 273 -18.79 -6.07 -16.41
N TRP A 274 -18.71 -5.39 -15.26
CA TRP A 274 -17.69 -5.66 -14.23
C TRP A 274 -18.11 -6.82 -13.31
N THR A 275 -18.31 -8.00 -13.89
CA THR A 275 -18.83 -9.18 -13.19
C THR A 275 -17.85 -9.83 -12.22
N SER A 276 -16.54 -9.70 -12.46
CA SER A 276 -15.52 -10.31 -11.59
C SER A 276 -15.28 -9.55 -10.30
N ARG A 277 -15.68 -8.27 -10.24
CA ARG A 277 -15.42 -7.33 -9.14
C ARG A 277 -13.95 -7.14 -8.76
N SER A 278 -13.01 -7.78 -9.48
CA SER A 278 -11.56 -7.62 -9.29
C SER A 278 -11.15 -6.16 -9.41
N GLY A 279 -10.23 -5.73 -8.55
CA GLY A 279 -9.58 -4.43 -8.69
C GLY A 279 -8.86 -4.31 -10.02
N LEU A 280 -8.86 -3.11 -10.60
CA LEU A 280 -8.21 -2.82 -11.86
C LEU A 280 -7.00 -1.92 -11.62
N VAL A 281 -5.90 -2.22 -12.29
CA VAL A 281 -4.71 -1.37 -12.37
C VAL A 281 -4.32 -1.21 -13.84
N THR A 282 -4.28 0.04 -14.30
CA THR A 282 -3.91 0.33 -15.69
C THR A 282 -2.40 0.23 -15.91
N GLN A 283 -2.01 -0.15 -17.13
CA GLN A 283 -0.60 -0.38 -17.50
C GLN A 283 0.17 0.90 -17.90
N HIS A 284 -0.16 2.02 -17.27
CA HIS A 284 0.60 3.26 -17.34
C HIS A 284 1.89 3.17 -16.50
N ALA A 285 2.83 4.09 -16.68
CA ALA A 285 3.96 4.21 -15.77
C ALA A 285 3.54 4.85 -14.44
N ILE A 286 2.63 5.83 -14.47
CA ILE A 286 1.85 6.26 -13.31
C ILE A 286 0.48 5.59 -13.39
N MET A 287 0.33 4.49 -12.65
CA MET A 287 -0.86 3.66 -12.70
C MET A 287 -2.10 4.37 -12.18
N GLU A 288 -3.20 4.25 -12.92
CA GLU A 288 -4.55 4.50 -12.40
C GLU A 288 -5.14 3.18 -11.89
N ASN A 289 -5.79 3.22 -10.73
CA ASN A 289 -6.47 2.10 -10.11
C ASN A 289 -7.98 2.36 -10.03
N TYR A 290 -8.78 1.29 -10.09
CA TYR A 290 -10.23 1.37 -9.97
C TYR A 290 -10.75 0.13 -9.23
N ARG A 291 -11.75 0.28 -8.38
CA ARG A 291 -12.47 -0.85 -7.78
C ARG A 291 -13.95 -0.55 -7.54
N LEU A 292 -14.77 -1.59 -7.60
CA LEU A 292 -16.13 -1.56 -7.09
C LEU A 292 -16.12 -1.83 -5.58
N THR A 293 -17.02 -1.19 -4.82
CA THR A 293 -17.20 -1.43 -3.38
C THR A 293 -18.50 -2.19 -3.10
N SER A 294 -18.67 -2.64 -1.86
CA SER A 294 -19.94 -3.19 -1.33
C SER A 294 -21.05 -2.13 -1.24
N ARG A 295 -20.71 -0.83 -1.27
CA ARG A 295 -21.65 0.31 -1.21
C ARG A 295 -22.16 0.77 -2.58
N ASN A 296 -21.88 0.01 -3.64
CA ASN A 296 -22.15 0.40 -5.03
C ASN A 296 -21.47 1.72 -5.45
N THR A 297 -20.30 2.01 -4.87
CA THR A 297 -19.45 3.13 -5.27
C THR A 297 -18.23 2.62 -6.02
N ILE A 298 -17.57 3.49 -6.78
CA ILE A 298 -16.27 3.19 -7.37
C ILE A 298 -15.20 4.02 -6.66
N VAL A 299 -14.17 3.35 -6.14
CA VAL A 299 -12.97 4.00 -5.60
C VAL A 299 -11.87 3.94 -6.66
N PHE A 300 -11.20 5.08 -6.87
CA PHE A 300 -10.15 5.19 -7.86
C PHE A 300 -9.12 6.29 -7.54
N GLY A 301 -7.93 6.08 -8.06
CA GLY A 301 -6.75 6.93 -7.97
C GLY A 301 -5.79 6.44 -9.05
N VAL A 302 -4.47 6.47 -8.96
CA VAL A 302 -3.58 7.61 -8.79
C VAL A 302 -3.28 8.14 -10.21
N ARG A 303 -3.10 9.45 -10.39
CA ARG A 303 -2.84 10.03 -11.73
C ARG A 303 -1.65 10.98 -11.77
N ARG A 304 -1.29 11.54 -10.63
CA ARG A 304 -0.03 12.26 -10.38
C ARG A 304 0.59 11.74 -9.09
N LEU A 305 1.91 11.86 -9.02
CA LEU A 305 2.70 11.56 -7.83
C LEU A 305 3.30 12.86 -7.32
N GLU A 306 3.10 13.16 -6.04
CA GLU A 306 3.70 14.30 -5.37
C GLU A 306 4.80 13.85 -4.43
N ARG A 307 6.02 14.35 -4.60
CA ARG A 307 7.14 13.95 -3.76
C ARG A 307 7.28 14.84 -2.53
N GLY A 308 7.49 14.23 -1.37
CA GLY A 308 7.94 14.91 -0.16
C GLY A 308 9.43 15.28 -0.27
N THR A 309 9.76 16.51 0.11
CA THR A 309 11.13 17.05 0.01
C THR A 309 11.80 17.30 1.36
N THR A 310 11.04 17.24 2.45
CA THR A 310 11.50 17.55 3.81
C THR A 310 10.87 16.58 4.82
N TYR A 311 11.53 16.46 5.97
CA TYR A 311 10.99 15.83 7.17
C TYR A 311 10.89 16.89 8.29
N PRO A 312 9.90 16.82 9.19
CA PRO A 312 8.76 15.89 9.17
C PRO A 312 7.86 16.12 7.94
N LEU A 313 7.14 15.08 7.51
CA LEU A 313 6.22 15.19 6.38
C LEU A 313 4.99 16.02 6.77
N PRO A 314 4.53 16.95 5.92
CA PRO A 314 3.37 17.78 6.26
C PRO A 314 2.08 16.96 6.23
N GLN A 315 1.15 17.31 7.11
CA GLN A 315 -0.24 16.87 6.99
C GLN A 315 -0.87 17.55 5.78
N LYS A 316 -1.57 16.78 4.95
CA LYS A 316 -2.17 17.26 3.70
C LYS A 316 -3.58 16.71 3.52
N LYS A 317 -4.40 17.48 2.80
CA LYS A 317 -5.62 17.01 2.14
C LYS A 317 -5.35 16.92 0.64
N PRO A 318 -6.16 16.15 -0.13
CA PRO A 318 -6.07 16.16 -1.58
C PRO A 318 -6.24 17.57 -2.16
N ASP A 319 -5.48 17.86 -3.23
CA ASP A 319 -5.63 19.09 -4.01
C ASP A 319 -6.91 19.00 -4.88
N PRO A 320 -7.86 19.95 -4.76
CA PRO A 320 -9.05 19.99 -5.60
C PRO A 320 -8.77 19.91 -7.11
N ALA A 321 -7.70 20.55 -7.60
CA ALA A 321 -7.35 20.50 -9.02
C ALA A 321 -6.92 19.09 -9.47
N LEU A 322 -6.34 18.29 -8.57
CA LEU A 322 -6.00 16.90 -8.84
C LEU A 322 -7.26 16.01 -8.82
N VAL A 323 -8.21 16.32 -7.94
CA VAL A 323 -9.53 15.64 -7.92
C VAL A 323 -10.30 15.89 -9.21
N GLU A 324 -10.33 17.13 -9.71
CA GLU A 324 -10.93 17.47 -11.00
C GLU A 324 -10.30 16.69 -12.16
N GLU A 325 -8.97 16.60 -12.21
CA GLU A 325 -8.28 15.82 -13.25
C GLU A 325 -8.62 14.33 -13.19
N LEU A 326 -8.74 13.76 -11.98
CA LEU A 326 -9.21 12.39 -11.80
C LEU A 326 -10.66 12.23 -12.28
N ALA A 327 -11.52 13.20 -12.01
CA ALA A 327 -12.91 13.20 -12.44
C ALA A 327 -13.04 13.23 -13.99
N GLU A 328 -12.21 14.02 -14.66
CA GLU A 328 -12.13 14.06 -16.13
C GLU A 328 -11.61 12.74 -16.71
N ALA A 329 -10.59 12.16 -16.07
CA ALA A 329 -10.01 10.88 -16.46
C ALA A 329 -11.04 9.75 -16.34
N PHE A 330 -11.77 9.73 -15.23
CA PHE A 330 -12.83 8.77 -14.98
C PHE A 330 -13.96 8.92 -16.00
N ALA A 331 -14.46 10.14 -16.24
CA ALA A 331 -15.51 10.37 -17.24
C ALA A 331 -15.08 9.93 -18.66
N THR A 332 -13.78 10.05 -18.96
CA THR A 332 -13.21 9.53 -20.20
C THR A 332 -13.21 8.00 -20.22
N ARG A 333 -12.90 7.34 -19.09
CA ARG A 333 -12.82 5.88 -18.99
C ARG A 333 -14.18 5.20 -18.90
N PHE A 334 -15.12 5.81 -18.20
CA PHE A 334 -16.48 5.34 -17.97
C PHE A 334 -17.48 6.39 -18.48
N PRO A 335 -17.64 6.57 -19.80
CA PRO A 335 -18.53 7.61 -20.35
C PRO A 335 -19.99 7.48 -19.87
N ALA A 336 -20.45 6.24 -19.68
CA ALA A 336 -21.78 5.93 -19.17
C ALA A 336 -22.00 6.36 -17.71
N LEU A 337 -20.95 6.77 -16.99
CA LEU A 337 -20.96 7.28 -15.62
C LEU A 337 -20.41 8.71 -15.52
N SER A 338 -20.35 9.44 -16.64
CA SER A 338 -19.74 10.78 -16.69
C SER A 338 -20.50 11.85 -15.90
N ASP A 339 -21.76 11.59 -15.56
CA ASP A 339 -22.68 12.40 -14.75
C ASP A 339 -22.57 12.14 -13.24
N VAL A 340 -21.99 11.01 -12.82
CA VAL A 340 -21.81 10.64 -11.41
C VAL A 340 -20.88 11.63 -10.71
N ALA A 341 -21.22 12.03 -9.49
CA ALA A 341 -20.41 12.92 -8.67
C ALA A 341 -19.28 12.18 -7.94
N ILE A 342 -18.18 12.89 -7.67
CA ILE A 342 -17.23 12.47 -6.64
C ILE A 342 -17.79 12.92 -5.29
N GLU A 343 -17.89 11.99 -4.35
CA GLU A 343 -18.41 12.26 -3.01
C GLU A 343 -17.29 12.57 -2.02
N ARG A 344 -16.19 11.79 -2.05
CA ARG A 344 -15.09 11.92 -1.07
C ARG A 344 -13.73 11.82 -1.74
N ALA A 345 -12.76 12.52 -1.16
CA ALA A 345 -11.36 12.47 -1.55
C ALA A 345 -10.47 12.39 -0.32
N TRP A 346 -9.49 11.49 -0.34
CA TRP A 346 -8.48 11.36 0.72
C TRP A 346 -7.11 11.05 0.13
N GLY A 347 -6.06 11.16 0.94
CA GLY A 347 -4.71 10.88 0.49
C GLY A 347 -3.76 10.54 1.62
N GLY A 348 -2.59 10.02 1.27
CA GLY A 348 -1.61 9.58 2.25
C GLY A 348 -0.20 9.48 1.67
N TRP A 349 0.77 9.52 2.59
CA TRP A 349 2.17 9.31 2.28
C TRP A 349 2.50 7.83 2.19
N ILE A 350 3.03 7.42 1.04
CA ILE A 350 3.65 6.11 0.82
C ILE A 350 5.15 6.28 0.68
N ALA A 351 5.92 5.23 0.99
CA ALA A 351 7.32 5.17 0.60
C ALA A 351 7.42 4.61 -0.82
N ILE A 352 8.46 5.04 -1.54
CA ILE A 352 9.01 4.28 -2.66
C ILE A 352 10.51 4.12 -2.41
N THR A 353 11.00 2.89 -2.44
CA THR A 353 12.42 2.59 -2.24
C THR A 353 13.17 2.83 -3.55
N SER A 354 14.44 3.24 -3.43
CA SER A 354 15.28 3.49 -4.62
C SER A 354 15.58 2.22 -5.42
N SER A 355 15.46 1.04 -4.81
CA SER A 355 15.61 -0.26 -5.47
C SER A 355 14.31 -0.81 -6.08
N TRP A 356 13.17 -0.14 -5.87
CA TRP A 356 11.83 -0.63 -6.24
C TRP A 356 11.40 -1.94 -5.56
N LEU A 357 12.19 -2.41 -4.60
CA LEU A 357 11.93 -3.63 -3.82
C LEU A 357 11.51 -3.25 -2.40
N PRO A 358 10.61 -4.02 -1.75
CA PRO A 358 10.47 -3.92 -0.30
C PRO A 358 11.81 -4.20 0.39
N LEU A 359 12.02 -3.60 1.55
CA LEU A 359 13.29 -3.67 2.26
C LEU A 359 13.04 -3.98 3.73
N ALA A 360 13.84 -4.89 4.27
CA ALA A 360 13.96 -5.10 5.70
C ALA A 360 15.45 -5.13 6.06
N GLY A 361 15.78 -4.80 7.30
CA GLY A 361 17.16 -4.87 7.73
C GLY A 361 17.33 -4.56 9.19
N GLN A 362 18.60 -4.47 9.56
CA GLN A 362 19.03 -4.24 10.93
C GLN A 362 20.22 -3.29 10.90
N ILE A 363 20.29 -2.44 11.92
CA ILE A 363 21.31 -1.45 12.13
C ILE A 363 22.04 -1.84 13.41
N GLU A 364 23.29 -2.25 13.27
CA GLU A 364 24.04 -2.99 14.31
C GLU A 364 23.19 -4.17 14.84
N ASP A 365 22.99 -4.30 16.15
CA ASP A 365 22.41 -5.52 16.74
C ASP A 365 20.98 -5.35 17.27
N ASN A 366 20.53 -4.12 17.54
CA ASN A 366 19.30 -3.88 18.29
C ASN A 366 18.25 -2.99 17.60
N VAL A 367 18.50 -2.51 16.37
CA VAL A 367 17.51 -1.70 15.63
C VAL A 367 17.16 -2.37 14.31
N PHE A 368 15.91 -2.78 14.18
CA PHE A 368 15.33 -3.38 12.99
C PHE A 368 14.50 -2.35 12.26
N TYR A 369 14.41 -2.45 10.94
CA TYR A 369 13.52 -1.60 10.16
C TYR A 369 12.86 -2.38 9.03
N SER A 370 11.64 -1.96 8.70
CA SER A 370 10.90 -2.48 7.55
C SER A 370 10.30 -1.34 6.76
N ILE A 371 10.60 -1.32 5.46
CA ILE A 371 9.95 -0.47 4.46
C ILE A 371 9.44 -1.40 3.38
N ALA A 372 8.29 -1.98 3.71
CA ALA A 372 7.57 -2.91 2.88
C ALA A 372 6.52 -2.18 2.01
N CYS A 373 6.84 -0.99 1.47
CA CYS A 373 5.88 -0.31 0.62
C CYS A 373 6.56 0.34 -0.60
N ASN A 374 6.21 -0.22 -1.76
CA ASN A 374 6.24 0.38 -3.09
C ASN A 374 4.81 0.28 -3.68
N GLY A 375 3.83 0.75 -2.89
CA GLY A 375 2.39 0.62 -3.19
C GLY A 375 1.74 -0.73 -2.83
N HIS A 376 2.50 -1.70 -2.29
CA HIS A 376 2.03 -3.08 -2.03
C HIS A 376 2.09 -3.47 -0.54
N GLY A 377 2.07 -2.47 0.34
CA GLY A 377 2.22 -2.68 1.78
C GLY A 377 1.04 -3.36 2.47
N LEU A 378 -0.12 -3.48 1.80
CA LEU A 378 -1.30 -4.15 2.39
C LEU A 378 -1.01 -5.63 2.70
N ALA A 379 -0.35 -6.34 1.78
CA ALA A 379 0.11 -7.72 1.99
C ALA A 379 1.46 -7.77 2.71
N GLN A 380 2.44 -7.01 2.21
CA GLN A 380 3.84 -7.22 2.58
C GLN A 380 4.19 -6.68 3.97
N ALA A 381 3.60 -5.56 4.40
CA ALA A 381 3.93 -4.98 5.70
C ALA A 381 3.58 -5.90 6.88
N PRO A 382 2.37 -6.46 6.99
CA PRO A 382 2.05 -7.38 8.09
C PRO A 382 2.93 -8.63 8.05
N TYR A 383 3.12 -9.25 6.88
CA TYR A 383 3.94 -10.46 6.76
C TYR A 383 5.41 -10.23 7.14
N VAL A 384 6.05 -9.21 6.59
CA VAL A 384 7.45 -8.89 6.91
C VAL A 384 7.60 -8.48 8.39
N GLY A 385 6.61 -7.80 8.95
CA GLY A 385 6.59 -7.49 10.39
C GLY A 385 6.60 -8.75 11.26
N THR A 386 5.74 -9.72 10.94
CA THR A 386 5.70 -11.04 11.60
C THR A 386 7.04 -11.78 11.48
N LEU A 387 7.67 -11.78 10.31
CA LEU A 387 8.98 -12.42 10.12
C LEU A 387 10.10 -11.74 10.91
N ILE A 388 10.05 -10.41 11.07
CA ILE A 388 11.00 -9.67 11.92
C ILE A 388 10.78 -10.01 13.39
N ALA A 389 9.53 -10.13 13.83
CA ALA A 389 9.20 -10.55 15.18
C ALA A 389 9.75 -11.95 15.49
N ASP A 390 9.55 -12.91 14.57
CA ASP A 390 10.11 -14.26 14.71
C ASP A 390 11.64 -14.25 14.72
N LEU A 391 12.30 -13.49 13.84
CA LEU A 391 13.76 -13.31 13.88
C LEU A 391 14.25 -12.74 15.22
N ILE A 392 13.52 -11.80 15.82
CA ILE A 392 13.90 -11.18 17.09
C ILE A 392 13.90 -12.21 18.23
N VAL A 393 12.95 -13.14 18.22
CA VAL A 393 12.76 -14.17 19.25
C VAL A 393 13.68 -15.37 19.00
N ASP A 394 13.69 -15.88 17.78
CA ASP A 394 14.35 -17.14 17.43
C ASP A 394 15.83 -16.96 17.06
N GLY A 395 16.23 -15.75 16.66
CA GLY A 395 17.59 -15.47 16.19
C GLY A 395 17.88 -16.01 14.77
N GLU A 396 16.93 -16.71 14.16
CA GLU A 396 17.05 -17.29 12.82
C GLU A 396 16.19 -16.52 11.81
N ARG A 397 16.74 -16.28 10.62
CA ARG A 397 16.05 -15.54 9.56
C ARG A 397 15.30 -16.48 8.64
N HIS A 398 13.99 -16.26 8.50
CA HIS A 398 13.16 -16.96 7.52
C HIS A 398 13.65 -16.72 6.08
N GLU A 399 13.50 -17.71 5.19
CA GLU A 399 14.02 -17.64 3.82
C GLU A 399 13.46 -16.47 2.99
N ASP A 400 12.19 -16.13 3.19
CA ASP A 400 11.55 -15.02 2.50
C ASP A 400 12.08 -13.66 2.99
N LEU A 401 12.44 -13.58 4.27
CA LEU A 401 13.05 -12.39 4.85
C LEU A 401 14.49 -12.23 4.37
N GLU A 402 15.24 -13.33 4.16
CA GLU A 402 16.58 -13.30 3.55
C GLU A 402 16.60 -12.63 2.17
N GLY A 403 15.56 -12.85 1.36
CA GLY A 403 15.42 -12.22 0.05
C GLY A 403 15.36 -10.68 0.08
N LEU A 404 14.90 -10.12 1.21
CA LEU A 404 14.72 -8.68 1.44
C LEU A 404 15.82 -8.05 2.29
N TRP A 405 16.61 -8.88 2.97
CA TRP A 405 17.44 -8.43 4.08
C TRP A 405 18.65 -7.62 3.64
N MET A 406 18.79 -6.42 4.19
CA MET A 406 19.90 -5.53 3.90
C MET A 406 20.84 -5.43 5.10
N LYS A 407 22.00 -6.11 5.02
CA LYS A 407 23.06 -6.01 6.05
C LYS A 407 23.80 -4.66 6.04
N LYS A 408 23.93 -4.03 4.86
CA LYS A 408 24.62 -2.73 4.68
C LYS A 408 23.81 -1.86 3.72
N PRO A 409 22.79 -1.13 4.20
CA PRO A 409 21.92 -0.32 3.36
C PRO A 409 22.72 0.81 2.69
N LYS A 410 22.86 0.74 1.36
CA LYS A 410 23.36 1.85 0.53
C LYS A 410 22.39 2.10 -0.60
N PHE A 411 21.72 3.25 -0.56
CA PHE A 411 20.68 3.60 -1.52
C PHE A 411 21.19 4.67 -2.50
N PRO A 412 21.10 4.44 -3.82
CA PRO A 412 21.47 5.46 -4.80
C PRO A 412 20.56 6.68 -4.69
N ARG A 413 21.02 7.83 -5.23
CA ARG A 413 20.13 9.00 -5.34
C ARG A 413 18.98 8.67 -6.29
N PRO A 414 17.71 8.88 -5.90
CA PRO A 414 16.56 8.51 -6.71
C PRO A 414 16.30 9.59 -7.78
N MET A 415 17.19 9.69 -8.77
CA MET A 415 17.18 10.75 -9.80
C MET A 415 15.87 10.77 -10.61
N MET A 416 15.33 9.59 -10.95
CA MET A 416 14.08 9.45 -11.70
C MET A 416 12.82 9.84 -10.89
N MET A 417 12.93 9.85 -9.56
CA MET A 417 11.85 10.27 -8.65
C MET A 417 11.99 11.75 -8.27
N GLY A 418 12.76 12.54 -9.01
CA GLY A 418 12.76 13.99 -8.91
C GLY A 418 11.50 14.61 -9.53
N PRO A 419 11.15 15.87 -9.19
CA PRO A 419 9.98 16.55 -9.76
C PRO A 419 9.96 16.56 -11.29
N LEU A 420 11.12 16.76 -11.93
CA LEU A 420 11.24 16.73 -13.39
C LEU A 420 11.00 15.33 -13.96
N GLY A 421 11.59 14.29 -13.35
CA GLY A 421 11.41 12.90 -13.78
C GLY A 421 9.94 12.46 -13.71
N LEU A 422 9.26 12.76 -12.60
CA LEU A 422 7.83 12.47 -12.43
C LEU A 422 6.96 13.20 -13.47
N ARG A 423 7.25 14.47 -13.76
CA ARG A 423 6.56 15.23 -14.82
C ARG A 423 6.78 14.65 -16.20
N THR A 424 8.00 14.21 -16.53
CA THR A 424 8.31 13.57 -17.81
C THR A 424 7.55 12.25 -17.98
N ILE A 425 7.55 11.39 -16.95
CA ILE A 425 6.82 10.12 -16.97
C ILE A 425 5.32 10.38 -17.21
N TRP A 426 4.73 11.32 -16.46
CA TRP A 426 3.33 11.71 -16.62
C TRP A 426 3.01 12.20 -18.05
N ALA A 427 3.85 13.06 -18.61
CA ALA A 427 3.62 13.62 -19.95
C ALA A 427 3.64 12.54 -21.03
N VAL A 428 4.55 11.56 -20.92
CA VAL A 428 4.64 10.42 -21.84
C VAL A 428 3.39 9.54 -21.77
N ASP A 429 2.90 9.24 -20.56
CA ASP A 429 1.65 8.47 -20.39
C ASP A 429 0.46 9.18 -21.04
N ARG A 430 0.30 10.49 -20.83
CA ARG A 430 -0.80 11.28 -21.41
C ARG A 430 -0.72 11.40 -22.93
N PHE A 431 0.48 11.54 -23.48
CA PHE A 431 0.67 11.50 -24.93
C PHE A 431 0.26 10.15 -25.51
N ASN A 432 0.67 9.05 -24.87
CA ASN A 432 0.33 7.70 -25.30
C ASN A 432 -1.17 7.43 -25.24
N ASP A 433 -1.89 7.93 -24.23
CA ASP A 433 -3.35 7.83 -24.15
C ASP A 433 -4.05 8.47 -25.37
N ARG A 434 -3.56 9.66 -25.77
CA ARG A 434 -4.13 10.42 -26.89
C ARG A 434 -3.90 9.74 -28.23
N VAL A 435 -2.71 9.16 -28.43
CA VAL A 435 -2.31 8.55 -29.71
C VAL A 435 -2.85 7.13 -29.87
N ASN A 436 -2.90 6.34 -28.80
CA ASN A 436 -3.21 4.91 -28.89
C ASN A 436 -4.71 4.55 -28.78
N GLY A 437 -5.60 5.53 -28.94
CA GLY A 437 -7.04 5.30 -29.06
C GLY A 437 -7.76 4.90 -27.78
N SER A 438 -7.18 5.15 -26.60
CA SER A 438 -7.77 4.86 -25.27
C SER A 438 -9.22 5.39 -25.17
N ARG A 439 -9.45 6.66 -25.54
CA ARG A 439 -10.78 7.28 -25.58
C ARG A 439 -11.77 6.60 -26.52
N ARG A 440 -11.28 6.10 -27.66
CA ARG A 440 -12.12 5.43 -28.67
C ARG A 440 -12.60 4.08 -28.15
N ASN A 441 -11.73 3.35 -27.46
CA ASN A 441 -12.07 2.06 -26.86
C ASN A 441 -13.09 2.23 -25.73
N ALA A 442 -12.90 3.21 -24.85
CA ALA A 442 -13.85 3.51 -23.78
C ALA A 442 -15.26 3.83 -24.31
N ARG A 443 -15.37 4.63 -25.38
CA ARG A 443 -16.66 4.93 -26.02
C ARG A 443 -17.31 3.73 -26.68
N ARG A 444 -16.53 2.85 -27.32
CA ARG A 444 -17.05 1.61 -27.93
C ARG A 444 -17.60 0.65 -26.87
N GLY A 445 -16.92 0.54 -25.73
CA GLY A 445 -17.38 -0.30 -24.62
C GLY A 445 -18.63 0.21 -23.91
N ALA A 446 -18.99 1.49 -24.08
CA ALA A 446 -20.16 2.11 -23.47
C ALA A 446 -21.48 1.90 -24.26
N VAL A 447 -21.43 1.31 -25.46
CA VAL A 447 -22.62 1.02 -26.26
C VAL A 447 -23.20 -0.33 -25.83
N PRO A 448 -24.50 -0.41 -25.44
CA PRO A 448 -25.15 -1.69 -25.17
C PRO A 448 -25.10 -2.59 -26.40
N VAL A 449 -24.84 -3.89 -26.23
CA VAL A 449 -25.03 -4.86 -27.31
C VAL A 449 -26.54 -5.06 -27.45
N ALA A 450 -27.04 -4.82 -28.67
CA ALA A 450 -28.45 -5.01 -29.03
C ALA A 450 -28.90 -6.46 -28.88
#